data_AF-A0A353Y0D3-F1
#
_entry.id   AF-A0A353Y0D3-F1
#
_cell.length_a   1.000
_cell.length_b   1.000
_cell.length_c   1.000
_cell.angle_alpha   90.00
_cell.angle_beta   90.00
_cell.angle_gamma   90.00
#
_symmetry.space_group_name_H-M   'P 1'
#
loop_
_entity.id
_entity.type
_entity.pdbx_description
1 polymer ?
#
loop_
_entity_poly.entity_id
_entity_poly.type
_entity_poly.pdbx_seq_one_letter_code
_entity_poly.pdbx_strand_id
1 'polypeptide(L)'
;MENSITEAALLQQLQQGIQVRRHPFSKILFSRLPDSLLLFASGESFTLPEDSLDLAILLSEEHQYRHQQLQPWLQSPQCLTLLTKLVNRGDLLIIS
;
A
#
# COMPACT_ATOMS: atom_id res chain seq x y z
N MET A 1 20.02 7.37 8.40
CA MET A 1 19.63 7.59 6.99
C MET A 1 18.14 7.47 6.92
N GLU A 2 17.43 8.55 7.26
CA GLU A 2 15.97 8.62 7.29
C GLU A 2 15.51 9.24 5.97
N ASN A 3 15.22 8.42 4.96
CA ASN A 3 14.43 8.87 3.82
C ASN A 3 13.06 8.21 3.90
N SER A 4 12.28 8.63 4.89
CA SER A 4 10.85 8.33 4.91
C SER A 4 10.14 9.31 3.97
N ILE A 5 9.22 8.80 3.14
CA ILE A 5 8.37 9.61 2.28
C ILE A 5 7.09 10.00 3.03
N THR A 6 6.60 11.20 2.76
CA THR A 6 5.29 11.66 3.25
C THR A 6 4.16 11.17 2.34
N GLU A 7 2.93 11.17 2.83
CA GLU A 7 1.74 10.82 2.05
C GLU A 7 1.58 11.72 0.82
N ALA A 8 1.78 13.03 0.98
CA ALA A 8 1.73 14.00 -0.12
C ALA A 8 2.81 13.73 -1.17
N ALA A 9 4.03 13.41 -0.75
CA ALA A 9 5.12 13.10 -1.67
C ALA A 9 4.88 11.77 -2.41
N LEU A 10 4.35 10.74 -1.74
CA LEU A 10 3.98 9.48 -2.39
C LEU A 10 2.88 9.71 -3.43
N LEU A 11 1.83 10.45 -3.06
CA LEU A 11 0.74 10.79 -3.96
C LEU A 11 1.24 11.55 -5.19
N GLN A 12 2.09 12.55 -4.99
CA GLN A 12 2.69 13.34 -6.07
C GLN A 12 3.51 12.44 -7.02
N GLN A 13 4.35 11.54 -6.48
CA GLN A 13 5.15 10.63 -7.30
C GLN A 13 4.27 9.70 -8.15
N LEU A 14 3.24 9.09 -7.55
CA LEU A 14 2.28 8.26 -8.28
C LEU A 14 1.61 9.06 -9.41
N GLN A 15 1.17 10.29 -9.13
CA GLN A 15 0.56 11.17 -10.14
C GLN A 15 1.52 11.52 -11.29
N GLN A 16 2.82 11.57 -11.02
CA GLN A 16 3.87 11.77 -12.03
C GLN A 16 4.20 10.50 -12.83
N GLY A 17 3.52 9.39 -12.58
CA GLY A 17 3.71 8.11 -13.28
C GLY A 17 4.77 7.20 -12.65
N ILE A 18 5.37 7.61 -11.54
CA ILE A 18 6.24 6.73 -10.73
C ILE A 18 5.39 5.58 -10.21
N GLN A 19 5.96 4.38 -10.21
CA GLN A 19 5.26 3.18 -9.81
C GLN A 19 5.78 2.72 -8.45
N VAL A 20 4.95 1.97 -7.72
CA VAL A 20 5.42 1.24 -6.55
C VAL A 20 5.40 -0.25 -6.83
N ARG A 21 6.36 -0.98 -6.28
CA ARG A 21 6.53 -2.43 -6.48
C ARG A 21 6.69 -3.11 -5.14
N ARG A 22 6.05 -4.25 -4.95
CA ARG A 22 6.27 -5.10 -3.78
C ARG A 22 7.74 -5.54 -3.73
N HIS A 23 8.35 -5.39 -2.56
CA HIS A 23 9.69 -5.91 -2.35
C HIS A 23 9.68 -7.44 -2.48
N PRO A 24 10.61 -8.09 -3.20
CA PRO A 24 10.55 -9.53 -3.49
C PRO A 24 10.52 -10.44 -2.25
N PHE A 25 11.11 -10.00 -1.13
CA PHE A 25 11.09 -10.72 0.13
C PHE A 25 9.91 -10.36 1.05
N SER A 26 9.12 -9.32 0.71
CA SER A 26 7.96 -8.93 1.49
C SER A 26 6.76 -9.80 1.12
N LYS A 27 6.12 -10.35 2.16
CA LYS A 27 4.86 -11.07 2.03
C LYS A 27 3.74 -10.14 2.49
N ILE A 28 2.82 -9.84 1.58
CA ILE A 28 1.59 -9.12 1.87
C ILE A 28 0.44 -10.11 1.79
N LEU A 29 -0.26 -10.27 2.92
CA LEU A 29 -1.41 -11.14 3.07
C LEU A 29 -2.57 -10.32 3.64
N PHE A 30 -3.80 -10.80 3.49
CA PHE A 30 -4.94 -10.19 4.15
C PHE A 30 -5.86 -11.25 4.76
N SER A 31 -6.67 -10.83 5.73
CA SER A 31 -7.74 -11.63 6.30
C SER A 31 -8.99 -10.77 6.45
N ARG A 32 -10.12 -11.30 5.98
CA ARG A 32 -11.44 -10.71 6.21
C ARG A 32 -12.11 -11.47 7.33
N LEU A 33 -12.27 -10.81 8.46
CA LEU A 33 -13.04 -11.27 9.61
C LEU A 33 -14.46 -10.70 9.53
N PRO A 34 -15.42 -11.19 10.35
CA PRO A 34 -16.79 -10.68 10.35
C PRO A 34 -16.88 -9.15 10.53
N ASP A 35 -16.04 -8.58 11.39
CA ASP A 35 -16.09 -7.16 11.78
C ASP A 35 -14.80 -6.37 11.44
N SER A 36 -13.88 -6.95 10.65
CA SER A 36 -12.65 -6.26 10.27
C SER A 36 -11.97 -6.81 9.03
N LEU A 37 -11.25 -5.93 8.34
CA LEU A 37 -10.30 -6.27 7.29
C LEU A 37 -8.88 -5.97 7.78
N LEU A 38 -8.03 -6.99 7.78
CA LEU A 38 -6.64 -6.89 8.23
C LEU A 38 -5.70 -7.17 7.06
N LEU A 39 -4.69 -6.32 6.89
CA LEU A 39 -3.56 -6.55 6.01
C LEU A 39 -2.30 -6.81 6.85
N PHE A 40 -1.54 -7.81 6.45
CA PHE A 40 -0.30 -8.22 7.12
C PHE A 40 0.88 -7.99 6.18
N ALA A 41 1.91 -7.29 6.65
CA ALA A 41 3.15 -7.09 5.91
C ALA A 41 4.35 -7.17 6.86
N SER A 42 5.28 -8.08 6.56
CA SER A 42 6.57 -8.22 7.27
C SER A 42 6.46 -8.19 8.80
N GLY A 43 5.50 -8.95 9.35
CA GLY A 43 5.30 -9.10 10.80
C GLY A 43 4.41 -8.04 11.45
N GLU A 44 3.95 -7.04 10.70
CA GLU A 44 2.96 -6.06 11.19
C GLU A 44 1.57 -6.33 10.63
N SER A 45 0.57 -5.83 11.35
CA SER A 45 -0.83 -5.86 10.93
C SER A 45 -1.39 -4.45 10.84
N PHE A 46 -2.23 -4.22 9.83
CA PHE A 46 -2.88 -2.95 9.55
C PHE A 46 -4.38 -3.18 9.41
N THR A 47 -5.17 -2.45 10.16
CA THR A 47 -6.62 -2.41 9.96
C THR A 47 -6.93 -1.55 8.75
N LEU A 48 -7.75 -2.10 7.87
CA LEU A 48 -8.22 -1.45 6.66
C LEU A 48 -9.73 -1.16 6.79
N PRO A 49 -10.23 -0.08 6.18
CA PRO A 49 -11.67 0.12 6.08
C PRO A 49 -12.31 -0.97 5.20
N GLU A 50 -13.53 -1.38 5.51
CA GLU A 50 -14.17 -2.56 4.90
C GLU A 50 -14.34 -2.45 3.38
N ASP A 51 -14.51 -1.24 2.87
CA ASP A 51 -14.64 -0.91 1.44
C ASP A 51 -13.31 -1.01 0.66
N SER A 52 -12.20 -1.29 1.34
CA SER A 52 -10.87 -1.46 0.75
C SER A 52 -10.43 -2.92 0.60
N LEU A 53 -11.36 -3.88 0.62
CA LEU A 53 -11.06 -5.29 0.34
C LEU A 53 -10.34 -5.49 -0.99
N ASP A 54 -10.77 -4.79 -2.03
CA ASP A 54 -10.17 -4.87 -3.36
C ASP A 54 -8.72 -4.33 -3.36
N LEU A 55 -8.39 -3.36 -2.50
CA LEU A 55 -7.00 -2.92 -2.29
C LEU A 55 -6.18 -4.02 -1.62
N ALA A 56 -6.73 -4.69 -0.61
CA ALA A 56 -6.05 -5.76 0.10
C ALA A 56 -5.73 -6.95 -0.81
N ILE A 57 -6.69 -7.32 -1.67
CA ILE A 57 -6.50 -8.33 -2.73
C ILE A 57 -5.42 -7.87 -3.70
N LEU A 58 -5.54 -6.66 -4.24
CA LEU A 58 -4.57 -6.09 -5.19
C LEU A 58 -3.14 -6.16 -4.62
N LEU A 59 -2.92 -5.72 -3.38
CA LEU A 59 -1.61 -5.71 -2.73
C LEU A 59 -1.05 -7.12 -2.43
N SER A 60 -1.93 -8.12 -2.28
CA SER A 60 -1.55 -9.50 -1.99
C SER A 60 -1.24 -10.29 -3.26
N GLU A 61 -1.94 -10.03 -4.36
CA GLU A 61 -1.81 -10.78 -5.60
C GLU A 61 -0.77 -10.17 -6.55
N GLU A 62 -0.75 -8.85 -6.67
CA GLU A 62 0.12 -8.17 -7.63
C GLU A 62 1.50 -7.87 -7.07
N HIS A 63 2.41 -7.51 -7.96
CA HIS A 63 3.76 -7.11 -7.61
C HIS A 63 4.05 -5.65 -7.95
N GLN A 64 3.31 -5.03 -8.86
CA GLN A 64 3.58 -3.68 -9.38
C GLN A 64 2.28 -2.88 -9.47
N TYR A 65 2.31 -1.65 -8.99
CA TYR A 65 1.14 -0.81 -8.80
C TYR A 65 1.37 0.57 -9.43
N ARG A 66 0.51 0.90 -10.38
CA ARG A 66 0.45 2.22 -11.03
C ARG A 66 -0.60 3.10 -10.38
N HIS A 67 -0.46 4.41 -10.58
CA HIS A 67 -1.46 5.38 -10.14
C HIS A 67 -2.89 5.02 -10.56
N GLN A 68 -3.09 4.58 -11.81
CA GLN A 68 -4.44 4.23 -12.30
C GLN A 68 -5.05 3.04 -11.53
N GLN A 69 -4.24 2.07 -11.11
CA GLN A 69 -4.71 0.92 -10.33
C GLN A 69 -5.04 1.35 -8.90
N LEU A 70 -4.24 2.22 -8.30
CA LEU A 70 -4.41 2.66 -6.92
C LEU A 70 -5.42 3.79 -6.74
N GLN A 71 -5.78 4.49 -7.82
CA GLN A 71 -6.60 5.71 -7.81
C GLN A 71 -7.83 5.65 -6.89
N PRO A 72 -8.63 4.55 -6.85
CA PRO A 72 -9.82 4.49 -6.00
C PRO A 72 -9.51 4.69 -4.51
N TRP A 73 -8.30 4.33 -4.06
CA TRP A 73 -7.92 4.36 -2.64
C TRP A 73 -6.99 5.52 -2.28
N LEU A 74 -6.46 6.26 -3.26
CA LEU A 74 -5.56 7.39 -3.00
C LEU A 74 -6.25 8.59 -2.33
N GLN A 75 -7.58 8.68 -2.40
CA GLN A 75 -8.38 9.69 -1.69
C GLN A 75 -8.78 9.25 -0.28
N SER A 76 -8.62 7.97 0.07
CA SER A 76 -8.87 7.47 1.42
C SER A 76 -7.64 7.73 2.29
N PRO A 77 -7.72 8.59 3.32
CA PRO A 77 -6.56 8.89 4.17
C PRO A 77 -5.97 7.62 4.78
N GLN A 78 -6.82 6.68 5.22
CA GLN A 78 -6.38 5.42 5.82
C GLN A 78 -5.60 4.55 4.83
N CYS A 79 -6.05 4.46 3.57
CA CYS A 79 -5.36 3.69 2.54
C CYS A 79 -4.06 4.36 2.11
N LEU A 80 -4.03 5.69 1.97
CA LEU A 80 -2.81 6.43 1.65
C LEU A 80 -1.77 6.29 2.77
N THR A 81 -2.19 6.44 4.03
CA THR A 81 -1.34 6.18 5.21
C THR A 81 -0.77 4.75 5.18
N LEU A 82 -1.58 3.75 4.84
CA LEU A 82 -1.10 2.37 4.71
C LEU A 82 -0.01 2.27 3.64
N LEU A 83 -0.28 2.74 2.42
CA LEU A 83 0.67 2.66 1.32
C LEU A 83 1.99 3.37 1.66
N THR A 84 1.92 4.55 2.28
CA THR A 84 3.09 5.29 2.77
C THR A 84 3.85 4.51 3.84
N LYS A 85 3.17 3.87 4.79
CA LYS A 85 3.82 3.01 5.78
C LYS A 85 4.53 1.82 5.13
N LEU A 86 3.88 1.15 4.16
CA LEU A 86 4.48 0.03 3.45
C LEU A 86 5.73 0.47 2.66
N VAL A 87 5.72 1.65 2.04
CA VAL A 87 6.91 2.21 1.38
C VAL A 87 8.03 2.49 2.39
N ASN A 88 7.70 3.18 3.49
CA ASN A 88 8.69 3.55 4.51
C ASN A 88 9.30 2.35 5.24
N ARG A 89 8.57 1.24 5.31
CA ARG A 89 9.04 -0.03 5.88
C ARG A 89 9.80 -0.90 4.89
N GLY A 90 9.84 -0.52 3.61
CA GLY A 90 10.47 -1.28 2.55
C GLY A 90 9.64 -2.46 2.06
N ASP A 91 8.37 -2.57 2.45
CA ASP A 91 7.43 -3.57 1.92
C ASP A 91 7.04 -3.26 0.48
N LEU A 92 6.93 -1.97 0.18
CA LEU A 92 6.82 -1.43 -1.17
C LEU A 92 8.04 -0.58 -1.49
N LEU A 93 8.43 -0.59 -2.76
CA LEU A 93 9.57 0.14 -3.29
C LEU A 93 9.09 1.10 -4.37
N ILE A 94 9.53 2.35 -4.29
CA ILE A 94 9.34 3.34 -5.35
C ILE A 94 10.29 2.97 -6.50
N ILE A 95 9.74 2.80 -7.70
CA ILE A 95 10.49 2.51 -8.91
C ILE A 95 10.29 3.66 -9.92
N SER A 96 11.37 4.40 -10.17
CA SER A 96 11.47 5.48 -11.15
C SER A 96 11.87 4.96 -12.53
#